data_AF-A0A7G6T581-F1
#
_entry.id   AF-A0A7G6T581-F1
#
_cell.length_a   1.000
_cell.length_b   1.000
_cell.length_c   1.000
_cell.angle_alpha   90.00
_cell.angle_beta   90.00
_cell.angle_gamma   90.00
#
_symmetry.space_group_name_H-M   'P 1'
#
loop_
_entity.id
_entity.type
_entity.pdbx_description
1 polymer ?
#
loop_
_entity_poly.entity_id
_entity_poly.type
_entity_poly.pdbx_seq_one_letter_code
_entity_poly.pdbx_strand_id
1 'polypeptide(L)'
;MSASFSELVHSLRGAQWRNDPYFWAVVDEFVSPGFAERLAATIPAAGFSASERPSGDPGHRKPYRLESKALNAEDDDKYTPAWRDFLRALRSSEYRTAMSEVIGIDLSGLNLELSLWHYPPGGWLGPHTDKPDKVVTQVFNLNPGWEREWGGCLRILGSDQEKDVVAEIPPVLNSSVILRRSDNSWHMVTRTQESEGAPRLRQVLTAMFRAL
;
A
#
# COMPACT_ATOMS: atom_id res chain seq x y z
N MET A 1 -17.28 -17.64 4.66
CA MET A 1 -16.56 -16.43 4.20
C MET A 1 -17.36 -15.21 4.61
N SER A 2 -16.75 -14.17 5.19
CA SER A 2 -17.45 -12.91 5.44
C SER A 2 -17.73 -12.19 4.13
N ALA A 3 -18.78 -11.35 4.07
CA ALA A 3 -19.10 -10.59 2.85
C ALA A 3 -17.92 -9.71 2.37
N SER A 4 -17.18 -9.12 3.31
CA SER A 4 -15.99 -8.30 3.03
C SER A 4 -14.87 -9.04 2.30
N PHE A 5 -14.79 -10.36 2.48
CA PHE A 5 -13.76 -11.18 1.85
C PHE A 5 -14.02 -11.39 0.35
N SER A 6 -15.28 -11.69 0.02
CA SER A 6 -15.70 -11.87 -1.37
C SER A 6 -15.58 -10.56 -2.16
N GLU A 7 -15.86 -9.42 -1.52
CA GLU A 7 -15.67 -8.08 -2.11
C GLU A 7 -14.19 -7.82 -2.47
N LEU A 8 -13.26 -8.08 -1.55
CA LEU A 8 -11.83 -7.89 -1.80
C LEU A 8 -11.32 -8.64 -3.03
N VAL A 9 -11.65 -9.94 -3.11
CA VAL A 9 -11.24 -10.78 -4.25
C VAL A 9 -11.95 -10.35 -5.53
N HIS A 10 -13.22 -9.94 -5.44
CA HIS A 10 -13.98 -9.47 -6.59
C HIS A 10 -13.39 -8.17 -7.17
N SER A 11 -13.18 -7.15 -6.33
CA SER A 11 -12.61 -5.86 -6.75
C SER A 11 -11.19 -6.03 -7.30
N LEU A 12 -10.37 -6.91 -6.69
CA LEU A 12 -9.05 -7.25 -7.20
C LEU A 12 -9.09 -7.79 -8.64
N ARG A 13 -9.99 -8.73 -8.93
CA ARG A 13 -10.15 -9.32 -10.27
C ARG A 13 -10.77 -8.35 -11.28
N GLY A 14 -11.61 -7.43 -10.82
CA GLY A 14 -12.26 -6.42 -11.64
C GLY A 14 -11.41 -5.17 -11.90
N ALA A 15 -10.24 -5.06 -11.30
CA ALA A 15 -9.38 -3.88 -11.42
C ALA A 15 -8.94 -3.61 -12.87
N GLN A 16 -8.80 -2.33 -13.22
CA GLN A 16 -8.30 -1.95 -14.53
C GLN A 16 -6.76 -1.99 -14.55
N TRP A 17 -6.21 -3.08 -15.05
CA TRP A 17 -4.78 -3.31 -15.19
C TRP A 17 -4.17 -2.50 -16.33
N ARG A 18 -2.99 -1.96 -16.07
CA ARG A 18 -2.15 -1.22 -17.02
C ARG A 18 -0.80 -1.94 -17.11
N ASN A 19 -0.22 -1.94 -18.30
CA ASN A 19 1.08 -2.54 -18.60
C ASN A 19 2.14 -1.51 -19.02
N ASP A 20 1.78 -0.23 -19.03
CA ASP A 20 2.64 0.90 -19.31
C ASP A 20 2.64 1.87 -18.10
N PRO A 21 3.80 2.31 -17.60
CA PRO A 21 5.17 1.95 -18.01
C PRO A 21 5.61 0.54 -17.54
N TYR A 22 4.80 -0.08 -16.69
CA TYR A 22 4.96 -1.46 -16.20
C TYR A 22 3.60 -2.00 -15.74
N PHE A 23 3.55 -3.19 -15.15
CA PHE A 23 2.29 -3.82 -14.75
C PHE A 23 1.77 -3.33 -13.39
N TRP A 24 0.66 -2.58 -13.38
CA TRP A 24 0.05 -2.00 -12.18
C TRP A 24 -1.46 -1.79 -12.31
N ALA A 25 -2.16 -1.57 -11.20
CA ALA A 25 -3.58 -1.22 -11.19
C ALA A 25 -3.96 -0.37 -9.98
N VAL A 26 -5.08 0.35 -10.10
CA VAL A 26 -5.85 0.88 -8.97
C VAL A 26 -7.02 -0.07 -8.73
N VAL A 27 -7.26 -0.41 -7.46
CA VAL A 27 -8.45 -1.16 -7.02
C VAL A 27 -9.26 -0.23 -6.14
N ASP A 28 -10.39 0.22 -6.65
CA ASP A 28 -11.36 0.99 -5.89
C ASP A 28 -12.36 0.07 -5.22
N GLU A 29 -12.91 0.53 -4.09
CA GLU A 29 -13.91 -0.20 -3.31
C GLU A 29 -13.50 -1.65 -3.01
N PHE A 30 -12.30 -1.83 -2.44
CA PHE A 30 -11.77 -3.16 -2.12
C PHE A 30 -12.54 -3.87 -0.99
N VAL A 31 -13.40 -3.15 -0.28
CA VAL A 31 -14.38 -3.68 0.69
C VAL A 31 -15.61 -2.76 0.70
N SER A 32 -16.71 -3.19 1.31
CA SER A 32 -17.88 -2.32 1.52
C SER A 32 -17.50 -1.00 2.23
N PRO A 33 -18.12 0.15 1.87
CA PRO A 33 -17.81 1.45 2.45
C PRO A 33 -17.84 1.48 3.97
N GLY A 34 -18.88 0.89 4.58
CA GLY A 34 -19.00 0.83 6.05
C GLY A 34 -17.92 -0.03 6.71
N PHE A 35 -17.35 -1.03 6.02
CA PHE A 35 -16.21 -1.78 6.54
C PHE A 35 -14.91 -0.98 6.41
N ALA A 36 -14.71 -0.26 5.30
CA ALA A 36 -13.58 0.65 5.13
C ALA A 36 -13.55 1.74 6.21
N GLU A 37 -14.69 2.35 6.52
CA GLU A 37 -14.82 3.33 7.61
C GLU A 37 -14.46 2.73 8.97
N ARG A 38 -14.91 1.49 9.26
CA ARG A 38 -14.53 0.79 10.50
C ARG A 38 -13.02 0.52 10.57
N LEU A 39 -12.39 0.13 9.47
CA LEU A 39 -10.95 -0.07 9.42
C LEU A 39 -10.23 1.24 9.72
N ALA A 40 -10.60 2.33 9.05
CA ALA A 40 -10.00 3.65 9.23
C ALA A 40 -10.19 4.19 10.65
N ALA A 41 -11.37 4.02 11.25
CA ALA A 41 -11.67 4.47 12.61
C ALA A 41 -10.94 3.66 13.70
N THR A 42 -10.43 2.46 13.38
CA THR A 42 -9.82 1.55 14.35
C THR A 42 -8.40 1.14 14.00
N ILE A 43 -7.70 1.93 13.16
CA ILE A 43 -6.29 1.70 12.80
C ILE A 43 -5.47 1.51 14.09
N PRO A 44 -4.63 0.47 14.18
CA PRO A 44 -3.70 0.30 15.29
C PRO A 44 -2.86 1.56 15.53
N ALA A 45 -2.92 2.14 16.74
CA ALA A 45 -2.35 3.45 17.03
C ALA A 45 -0.91 3.43 17.59
N ALA A 46 -0.38 2.27 17.99
CA ALA A 46 0.89 2.16 18.71
C ALA A 46 1.78 1.05 18.15
N GLY A 47 3.09 1.10 18.48
CA GLY A 47 4.09 0.13 18.03
C GLY A 47 4.70 0.47 16.67
N PHE A 48 4.72 1.75 16.31
CA PHE A 48 5.40 2.25 15.11
C PHE A 48 6.84 2.61 15.43
N SER A 49 7.72 2.31 14.49
CA SER A 49 9.11 2.74 14.50
C SER A 49 9.31 3.82 13.44
N ALA A 50 9.68 5.03 13.87
CA ALA A 50 10.04 6.11 12.97
C ALA A 50 11.37 5.81 12.26
N SER A 51 11.42 6.08 10.96
CA SER A 51 12.61 5.88 10.15
C SER A 51 12.72 6.96 9.08
N GLU A 52 13.92 7.51 8.96
CA GLU A 52 14.25 8.52 7.96
C GLU A 52 15.55 8.14 7.27
N ARG A 53 15.57 8.31 5.95
CA ARG A 53 16.77 8.23 5.12
C ARG A 53 16.81 9.45 4.21
N PRO A 54 17.81 10.34 4.38
CA PRO A 54 17.92 11.53 3.57
C PRO A 54 18.32 11.19 2.13
N SER A 55 18.08 12.13 1.21
CA SER A 55 18.61 12.06 -0.17
C SER A 55 20.14 12.11 -0.17
N GLY A 56 20.78 11.35 -1.05
CA GLY A 56 22.23 11.41 -1.26
C GLY A 56 23.06 10.48 -0.36
N ASP A 57 22.42 9.57 0.38
CA ASP A 57 23.11 8.54 1.18
C ASP A 57 23.94 7.59 0.25
N PRO A 58 25.29 7.59 0.34
CA PRO A 58 26.17 6.80 -0.52
C PRO A 58 26.05 5.30 -0.22
N GLY A 59 25.03 4.66 -0.78
CA GLY A 59 24.72 3.24 -0.57
C GLY A 59 23.24 2.90 -0.67
N HIS A 60 22.37 3.92 -0.64
CA HIS A 60 20.92 3.72 -0.60
C HIS A 60 20.20 4.56 -1.65
N ARG A 61 19.58 3.89 -2.63
CA ARG A 61 18.86 4.52 -3.74
C ARG A 61 17.43 4.99 -3.39
N LYS A 62 16.96 4.77 -2.16
CA LYS A 62 15.57 5.00 -1.75
C LYS A 62 15.51 5.90 -0.50
N PRO A 63 15.44 7.23 -0.66
CA PRO A 63 15.26 8.15 0.45
C PRO A 63 13.79 8.21 0.88
N TYR A 64 13.55 8.44 2.18
CA TYR A 64 12.19 8.44 2.74
C TYR A 64 12.13 9.04 4.14
N ARG A 65 10.92 9.39 4.57
CA ARG A 65 10.58 9.70 5.96
C ARG A 65 9.19 9.18 6.26
N LEU A 66 9.10 8.15 7.10
CA LEU A 66 7.85 7.49 7.48
C LEU A 66 8.03 6.71 8.79
N GLU A 67 6.92 6.26 9.36
CA GLU A 67 6.91 5.32 10.47
C GLU A 67 6.26 4.02 10.01
N SER A 68 6.71 2.88 10.52
CA SER A 68 6.14 1.59 10.13
C SER A 68 5.95 0.66 11.31
N LYS A 69 4.96 -0.22 11.19
CA LYS A 69 4.64 -1.29 12.12
C LYS A 69 4.37 -2.58 11.34
N ALA A 70 5.09 -3.65 11.67
CA ALA A 70 4.79 -4.98 11.16
C ALA A 70 3.48 -5.51 11.76
N LEU A 71 2.71 -6.23 10.95
CA LEU A 71 1.45 -6.88 11.34
C LEU A 71 1.65 -8.39 11.31
N ASN A 72 2.29 -8.91 12.36
CA ASN A 72 2.55 -10.34 12.48
C ASN A 72 1.28 -11.10 12.87
N ALA A 73 1.17 -12.36 12.43
CA ALA A 73 -0.02 -13.17 12.67
C ALA A 73 -0.22 -13.49 14.17
N GLU A 74 0.87 -13.58 14.94
CA GLU A 74 0.82 -13.85 16.38
C GLU A 74 0.17 -12.70 17.18
N ASP A 75 0.09 -11.50 16.58
CA ASP A 75 -0.51 -10.32 17.20
C ASP A 75 -1.99 -10.12 16.81
N ASP A 76 -2.56 -10.94 15.93
CA ASP A 76 -3.89 -10.71 15.35
C ASP A 76 -5.01 -10.58 16.40
N ASP A 77 -4.91 -11.30 17.51
CA ASP A 77 -5.90 -11.25 18.60
C ASP A 77 -5.90 -9.93 19.38
N LYS A 78 -4.85 -9.11 19.23
CA LYS A 78 -4.73 -7.78 19.83
C LYS A 78 -5.48 -6.71 19.04
N TYR A 79 -5.92 -7.00 17.81
CA TYR A 79 -6.63 -6.05 16.96
C TYR A 79 -8.16 -6.19 17.07
N THR A 80 -8.86 -5.13 16.66
CA THR A 80 -10.33 -5.11 16.64
C THR A 80 -10.85 -6.20 15.68
N PRO A 81 -12.11 -6.65 15.85
CA PRO A 81 -12.69 -7.67 14.96
C PRO A 81 -12.58 -7.32 13.48
N ALA A 82 -12.81 -6.05 13.12
CA ALA A 82 -12.69 -5.58 11.74
C ALA A 82 -11.27 -5.76 11.18
N TRP A 83 -10.25 -5.37 11.95
CA TRP A 83 -8.86 -5.56 11.57
C TRP A 83 -8.48 -7.04 11.50
N ARG A 84 -8.89 -7.85 12.48
CA ARG A 84 -8.63 -9.30 12.45
C ARG A 84 -9.24 -9.96 11.21
N ASP A 85 -10.46 -9.60 10.85
CA ASP A 85 -11.12 -10.13 9.67
C ASP A 85 -10.41 -9.70 8.37
N PHE A 86 -9.98 -8.43 8.29
CA PHE A 86 -9.24 -7.93 7.14
C PHE A 86 -7.85 -8.56 7.01
N LEU A 87 -7.12 -8.73 8.11
CA LEU A 87 -5.81 -9.38 8.11
C LEU A 87 -5.93 -10.87 7.78
N ARG A 88 -6.96 -11.57 8.29
CA ARG A 88 -7.28 -12.94 7.91
C ARG A 88 -7.60 -13.06 6.42
N ALA A 89 -8.35 -12.10 5.88
CA ALA A 89 -8.63 -12.03 4.45
C ALA A 89 -7.34 -11.94 3.62
N LEU A 90 -6.44 -11.01 3.95
CA LEU A 90 -5.18 -10.84 3.24
C LEU A 90 -4.25 -12.06 3.34
N ARG A 91 -4.30 -12.82 4.44
CA ARG A 91 -3.48 -14.04 4.63
C ARG A 91 -4.11 -15.31 4.06
N SER A 92 -5.30 -15.22 3.50
CA SER A 92 -6.02 -16.38 2.94
C SER A 92 -5.37 -16.95 1.68
N SER A 93 -5.67 -18.22 1.39
CA SER A 93 -5.34 -18.85 0.11
C SER A 93 -6.02 -18.17 -1.07
N GLU A 94 -7.26 -17.72 -0.91
CA GLU A 94 -8.06 -17.20 -2.02
C GLU A 94 -7.59 -15.82 -2.45
N TYR A 95 -7.22 -14.94 -1.50
CA TYR A 95 -6.56 -13.67 -1.85
C TYR A 95 -5.23 -13.92 -2.57
N ARG A 96 -4.43 -14.86 -2.08
CA ARG A 96 -3.17 -15.25 -2.72
C ARG A 96 -3.39 -15.78 -4.14
N THR A 97 -4.33 -16.71 -4.33
CA THR A 97 -4.68 -17.26 -5.64
C THR A 97 -5.19 -16.18 -6.58
N ALA A 98 -6.10 -15.32 -6.11
CA ALA A 98 -6.62 -14.22 -6.93
C ALA A 98 -5.51 -13.24 -7.32
N MET A 99 -4.60 -12.91 -6.40
CA MET A 99 -3.42 -12.09 -6.71
C MET A 99 -2.52 -12.78 -7.74
N SER A 100 -2.27 -14.08 -7.62
CA SER A 100 -1.50 -14.85 -8.59
C SER A 100 -2.10 -14.82 -9.99
N GLU A 101 -3.41 -15.02 -10.08
CA GLU A 101 -4.17 -14.98 -11.34
C GLU A 101 -4.02 -13.62 -12.03
N VAL A 102 -4.25 -12.52 -11.31
CA VAL A 102 -4.27 -11.18 -11.91
C VAL A 102 -2.89 -10.68 -12.31
N ILE A 103 -1.83 -11.02 -11.56
CA ILE A 103 -0.46 -10.59 -11.91
C ILE A 103 0.27 -11.56 -12.85
N GLY A 104 -0.28 -12.77 -13.03
CA GLY A 104 0.30 -13.84 -13.85
C GLY A 104 1.57 -14.46 -13.24
N ILE A 105 1.70 -14.49 -11.91
CA ILE A 105 2.84 -15.07 -11.19
C ILE A 105 2.32 -15.97 -10.05
N ASP A 106 2.82 -17.20 -9.96
CA ASP A 106 2.49 -18.08 -8.84
C ASP A 106 3.10 -17.55 -7.53
N LEU A 107 2.24 -17.26 -6.57
CA LEU A 107 2.60 -16.76 -5.24
C LEU A 107 2.52 -17.85 -4.18
N SER A 108 2.11 -19.09 -4.49
CA SER A 108 1.81 -20.15 -3.53
C SER A 108 2.89 -20.36 -2.45
N GLY A 109 4.16 -20.35 -2.84
CA GLY A 109 5.32 -20.54 -1.94
C GLY A 109 5.95 -19.27 -1.38
N LEU A 110 5.42 -18.07 -1.68
CA LEU A 110 6.07 -16.82 -1.31
C LEU A 110 5.67 -16.33 0.07
N ASN A 111 6.58 -15.64 0.76
CA ASN A 111 6.25 -15.01 2.04
C ASN A 111 5.35 -13.79 1.82
N LEU A 112 4.32 -13.62 2.65
CA LEU A 112 3.47 -12.43 2.66
C LEU A 112 3.80 -11.58 3.89
N GLU A 113 4.29 -10.36 3.65
CA GLU A 113 4.53 -9.36 4.69
C GLU A 113 3.39 -8.34 4.70
N LEU A 114 2.78 -8.15 5.88
CA LEU A 114 1.80 -7.11 6.12
C LEU A 114 2.40 -6.04 7.04
N SER A 115 2.21 -4.76 6.71
CA SER A 115 2.70 -3.66 7.55
C SER A 115 1.85 -2.41 7.41
N LEU A 116 1.66 -1.67 8.51
CA LEU A 116 1.09 -0.32 8.51
C LEU A 116 2.19 0.72 8.39
N TRP A 117 2.02 1.67 7.49
CA TRP A 117 2.94 2.77 7.29
C TRP A 117 2.21 4.09 7.50
N HIS A 118 2.82 4.97 8.29
CA HIS A 118 2.36 6.33 8.54
C HIS A 118 3.34 7.32 7.94
N TYR A 119 2.83 8.27 7.16
CA TYR A 119 3.61 9.42 6.70
C TYR A 119 3.18 10.63 7.53
N PRO A 120 4.05 11.12 8.44
CA PRO A 120 3.79 12.33 9.22
C PRO A 120 3.89 13.58 8.34
N PRO A 121 3.57 14.79 8.82
CA PRO A 121 3.75 16.01 8.03
C PRO A 121 5.21 16.13 7.54
N GLY A 122 5.38 16.41 6.25
CA GLY A 122 6.67 16.36 5.56
C GLY A 122 7.19 14.94 5.26
N GLY A 123 6.44 13.89 5.54
CA GLY A 123 6.74 12.49 5.23
C GLY A 123 6.61 12.21 3.74
N TRP A 124 7.45 11.30 3.22
CA TRP A 124 7.58 11.07 1.78
C TRP A 124 8.36 9.78 1.48
N LEU A 125 8.33 9.36 0.22
CA LEU A 125 9.13 8.25 -0.31
C LEU A 125 9.63 8.64 -1.70
N GLY A 126 10.94 8.77 -1.90
CA GLY A 126 11.52 9.20 -3.18
C GLY A 126 11.33 8.18 -4.32
N PRO A 127 11.64 8.57 -5.58
CA PRO A 127 11.65 7.65 -6.71
C PRO A 127 12.49 6.40 -6.44
N HIS A 128 11.88 5.24 -6.63
CA HIS A 128 12.56 3.95 -6.46
C HIS A 128 11.82 2.85 -7.21
N THR A 129 12.53 1.75 -7.48
CA THR A 129 11.91 0.44 -7.65
C THR A 129 11.91 -0.29 -6.31
N ASP A 130 10.96 -1.18 -6.13
CA ASP A 130 10.97 -2.07 -4.96
C ASP A 130 12.21 -3.00 -4.96
N LYS A 131 12.52 -3.59 -3.80
CA LYS A 131 13.69 -4.50 -3.68
C LYS A 131 13.54 -5.71 -4.61
N PRO A 132 14.64 -6.31 -5.12
CA PRO A 132 14.58 -7.40 -6.10
C PRO A 132 13.81 -8.64 -5.66
N ASP A 133 13.79 -8.91 -4.36
CA ASP A 133 13.11 -10.06 -3.78
C ASP A 133 11.59 -9.85 -3.62
N LYS A 134 11.09 -8.63 -3.77
CA LYS A 134 9.64 -8.37 -3.83
C LYS A 134 9.08 -8.79 -5.18
N VAL A 135 7.92 -9.45 -5.19
CA VAL A 135 7.24 -9.88 -6.42
C VAL A 135 6.07 -8.96 -6.75
N VAL A 136 5.25 -8.64 -5.74
CA VAL A 136 4.13 -7.71 -5.88
C VAL A 136 3.89 -6.98 -4.56
N THR A 137 3.54 -5.70 -4.66
CA THR A 137 3.15 -4.85 -3.54
C THR A 137 1.73 -4.31 -3.78
N GLN A 138 0.84 -4.47 -2.81
CA GLN A 138 -0.44 -3.76 -2.75
C GLN A 138 -0.43 -2.75 -1.60
N VAL A 139 -0.83 -1.51 -1.88
CA VAL A 139 -0.89 -0.39 -0.94
C VAL A 139 -2.35 0.00 -0.74
N PHE A 140 -2.92 -0.30 0.42
CA PHE A 140 -4.29 0.02 0.79
C PHE A 140 -4.37 1.37 1.48
N ASN A 141 -5.20 2.27 0.97
CA ASN A 141 -5.37 3.61 1.48
C ASN A 141 -6.51 3.66 2.52
N LEU A 142 -6.20 4.22 3.69
CA LEU A 142 -7.07 4.20 4.88
C LEU A 142 -7.42 5.61 5.36
N ASN A 143 -7.52 6.59 4.44
CA ASN A 143 -7.61 8.01 4.79
C ASN A 143 -8.97 8.61 4.35
N PRO A 144 -9.95 8.71 5.28
CA PRO A 144 -11.23 9.35 4.98
C PRO A 144 -11.00 10.83 4.61
N GLY A 145 -11.62 11.28 3.52
CA GLY A 145 -11.61 12.68 3.12
C GLY A 145 -10.24 13.23 2.69
N TRP A 146 -9.28 12.38 2.30
CA TRP A 146 -7.96 12.86 1.86
C TRP A 146 -8.03 13.66 0.55
N GLU A 147 -7.55 14.90 0.57
CA GLU A 147 -7.48 15.78 -0.60
C GLU A 147 -6.10 15.72 -1.27
N ARG A 148 -6.07 15.91 -2.60
CA ARG A 148 -4.84 15.78 -3.40
C ARG A 148 -3.80 16.83 -3.00
N GLU A 149 -4.27 18.01 -2.63
CA GLU A 149 -3.51 19.20 -2.26
C GLU A 149 -2.67 18.98 -1.00
N TRP A 150 -3.06 18.03 -0.14
CA TRP A 150 -2.29 17.64 1.04
C TRP A 150 -1.08 16.77 0.71
N GLY A 151 -0.85 16.44 -0.56
CA GLY A 151 0.25 15.58 -0.99
C GLY A 151 0.02 14.12 -0.58
N GLY A 152 1.11 13.39 -0.33
CA GLY A 152 1.02 11.96 0.01
C GLY A 152 0.50 11.08 -1.13
N CYS A 153 0.45 11.58 -2.36
CA CYS A 153 -0.02 10.83 -3.52
C CYS A 153 1.04 9.80 -3.92
N LEU A 154 0.60 8.58 -4.24
CA LEU A 154 1.45 7.61 -4.90
C LEU A 154 1.56 8.01 -6.38
N ARG A 155 2.79 8.13 -6.88
CA ARG A 155 3.04 8.38 -8.31
C ARG A 155 3.63 7.15 -8.97
N ILE A 156 3.09 6.81 -10.13
CA ILE A 156 3.68 5.88 -11.10
C ILE A 156 4.58 6.70 -12.01
N LEU A 157 5.83 6.29 -12.16
CA LEU A 157 6.83 7.01 -12.92
C LEU A 157 7.29 6.20 -14.15
N GLY A 158 7.60 6.91 -15.24
CA GLY A 158 8.19 6.31 -16.45
C GLY A 158 9.67 5.97 -16.30
N SER A 159 10.36 6.64 -15.38
CA SER A 159 11.80 6.51 -15.12
C SER A 159 12.13 6.80 -13.65
N ASP A 160 13.42 6.85 -13.31
CA ASP A 160 13.91 7.21 -11.98
C ASP A 160 13.77 8.71 -11.65
N GLN A 161 13.26 9.51 -12.59
CA GLN A 161 13.07 10.94 -12.44
C GLN A 161 11.71 11.26 -11.82
N GLU A 162 11.70 12.04 -10.72
CA GLU A 162 10.47 12.46 -10.02
C GLU A 162 9.45 13.20 -10.92
N LYS A 163 9.91 13.86 -11.98
CA LYS A 163 9.07 14.63 -12.91
C LYS A 163 8.43 13.78 -14.01
N ASP A 164 8.88 12.55 -14.21
CA ASP A 164 8.39 11.66 -15.27
C ASP A 164 7.12 10.92 -14.81
N VAL A 165 6.09 11.68 -14.48
CA VAL A 165 4.86 11.19 -13.86
C VAL A 165 3.91 10.65 -14.93
N VAL A 166 3.60 9.36 -14.85
CA VAL A 166 2.57 8.72 -15.70
C VAL A 166 1.20 8.78 -15.03
N ALA A 167 1.14 8.57 -13.71
CA ALA A 167 -0.10 8.66 -12.95
C ALA A 167 0.15 9.15 -11.53
N GLU A 168 -0.82 9.87 -10.97
CA GLU A 168 -0.80 10.34 -9.59
C GLU A 168 -2.11 9.98 -8.88
N ILE A 169 -1.99 9.10 -7.87
CA ILE A 169 -3.10 8.47 -7.17
C ILE A 169 -3.16 9.04 -5.73
N PRO A 170 -4.22 9.78 -5.37
CA PRO A 170 -4.41 10.27 -4.01
C PRO A 170 -4.74 9.10 -3.07
N PRO A 171 -4.29 9.14 -1.80
CA PRO A 171 -4.46 8.04 -0.87
C PRO A 171 -5.86 8.02 -0.22
N VAL A 172 -6.91 8.09 -1.03
CA VAL A 172 -8.31 8.15 -0.57
C VAL A 172 -8.75 6.82 0.03
N LEU A 173 -9.53 6.87 1.11
CA LEU A 173 -10.11 5.68 1.75
C LEU A 173 -10.73 4.70 0.73
N ASN A 174 -10.54 3.41 0.98
CA ASN A 174 -11.15 2.31 0.21
C ASN A 174 -10.63 2.21 -1.24
N SER A 175 -9.49 2.83 -1.53
CA SER A 175 -8.71 2.58 -2.75
C SER A 175 -7.42 1.83 -2.40
N SER A 176 -6.86 1.10 -3.35
CA SER A 176 -5.52 0.55 -3.23
C SER A 176 -4.79 0.56 -4.57
N VAL A 177 -3.46 0.49 -4.53
CA VAL A 177 -2.62 0.40 -5.72
C VAL A 177 -1.82 -0.88 -5.68
N ILE A 178 -1.83 -1.64 -6.78
CA ILE A 178 -1.02 -2.85 -6.94
C ILE A 178 0.09 -2.59 -7.93
N LEU A 179 1.31 -2.96 -7.56
CA LEU A 179 2.52 -2.81 -8.37
C LEU A 179 3.18 -4.18 -8.51
N ARG A 180 3.25 -4.73 -9.72
CA ARG A 180 4.12 -5.88 -9.99
C ARG A 180 5.55 -5.38 -10.10
N ARG A 181 6.47 -5.98 -9.35
CA ARG A 181 7.86 -5.55 -9.34
C ARG A 181 8.52 -5.82 -10.70
N SER A 182 9.24 -4.83 -11.22
CA SER A 182 10.19 -4.92 -12.33
C SER A 182 11.32 -3.90 -12.14
N ASP A 183 12.40 -3.99 -12.93
CA ASP A 183 13.53 -3.05 -12.83
C ASP A 183 13.20 -1.64 -13.33
N ASN A 184 12.04 -1.49 -13.97
CA ASN A 184 11.46 -0.21 -14.37
C ASN A 184 10.17 0.12 -13.59
N SER A 185 9.84 -0.60 -12.51
CA SER A 185 8.63 -0.33 -11.71
C SER A 185 8.81 0.90 -10.80
N TRP A 186 9.17 2.04 -11.39
CA TRP A 186 9.50 3.27 -10.69
C TRP A 186 8.25 3.92 -10.12
N HIS A 187 8.30 4.23 -8.83
CA HIS A 187 7.23 4.91 -8.13
C HIS A 187 7.75 5.71 -6.95
N MET A 188 6.91 6.59 -6.43
CA MET A 188 7.21 7.42 -5.27
C MET A 188 5.94 7.77 -4.48
N VAL A 189 6.11 8.37 -3.31
CA VAL A 189 5.03 9.01 -2.55
C VAL A 189 5.40 10.48 -2.36
N THR A 190 4.56 11.38 -2.86
CA THR A 190 4.80 12.82 -2.73
C THR A 190 4.81 13.24 -1.27
N ARG A 191 5.51 14.34 -0.99
CA ARG A 191 5.60 14.87 0.37
C ARG A 191 4.22 15.25 0.89
N THR A 192 3.85 14.72 2.04
CA THR A 192 2.64 15.15 2.75
C THR A 192 2.84 16.56 3.28
N GLN A 193 1.87 17.43 3.08
CA GLN A 193 1.93 18.82 3.50
C GLN A 193 1.35 19.00 4.89
N GLU A 194 1.84 20.02 5.60
CA GLU A 194 1.16 20.56 6.77
C GLU A 194 0.23 21.67 6.27
N SER A 195 -1.08 21.42 6.31
CA SER A 195 -2.09 22.34 5.80
C SER A 195 -3.29 22.33 6.73
N GLU A 196 -3.99 23.45 6.83
CA GLU A 196 -5.20 23.55 7.63
C GLU A 196 -6.25 22.54 7.13
N GLY A 197 -6.84 21.77 8.05
CA GLY A 197 -7.80 20.72 7.74
C GLY A 197 -7.19 19.36 7.33
N ALA A 198 -5.90 19.29 6.99
CA ALA A 198 -5.26 18.02 6.62
C ALA A 198 -5.10 17.09 7.84
N PRO A 199 -5.48 15.80 7.75
CA PRO A 199 -5.16 14.82 8.78
C PRO A 199 -3.66 14.73 9.02
N ARG A 200 -3.26 14.57 10.28
CA ARG A 200 -1.84 14.57 10.67
C ARG A 200 -1.02 13.46 10.03
N LEU A 201 -1.63 12.31 9.74
CA LEU A 201 -0.94 11.15 9.19
C LEU A 201 -1.64 10.67 7.93
N ARG A 202 -0.89 10.44 6.85
CA ARG A 202 -1.31 9.55 5.77
C ARG A 202 -1.02 8.12 6.21
N GLN A 203 -2.07 7.31 6.27
CA GLN A 203 -2.06 5.94 6.78
C GLN A 203 -2.32 4.96 5.63
N VAL A 204 -1.45 3.96 5.49
CA VAL A 204 -1.62 2.88 4.52
C VAL A 204 -1.29 1.53 5.14
N LEU A 205 -1.97 0.47 4.69
CA LEU A 205 -1.49 -0.89 4.87
C LEU A 205 -0.78 -1.33 3.59
N THR A 206 0.33 -2.02 3.75
CA THR A 206 1.07 -2.65 2.65
C THR A 206 0.99 -4.17 2.78
N ALA A 207 0.69 -4.84 1.68
CA ALA A 207 0.79 -6.28 1.53
C ALA A 207 1.85 -6.57 0.46
N MET A 208 2.92 -7.27 0.84
CA MET A 208 4.06 -7.52 -0.04
C MET A 208 4.35 -9.02 -0.10
N PHE A 209 4.30 -9.59 -1.30
CA PHE A 209 4.79 -10.95 -1.51
C PHE A 209 6.27 -10.92 -1.88
N ARG A 210 7.07 -11.75 -1.21
CA ARG A 210 8.53 -11.79 -1.37
C ARG A 210 9.01 -13.22 -1.64
N ALA A 211 9.95 -13.33 -2.57
CA ALA A 211 10.77 -14.53 -2.73
C ALA A 211 11.66 -14.72 -1.49
N LEU A 212 11.90 -15.99 -1.15
CA LEU A 212 12.81 -16.38 -0.07
C LEU A 212 14.27 -16.08 -0.43
#